data_AF-W2VN97-F1
#
_entry.id   AF-W2VN97-F1
#
_cell.length_a   1.000
_cell.length_b   1.000
_cell.length_c   1.000
_cell.angle_alpha   90.00
_cell.angle_beta   90.00
_cell.angle_gamma   90.00
#
_symmetry.space_group_name_H-M   'P 1'
#
loop_
_entity.id
_entity.type
_entity.pdbx_description
1 polymer ?
#
loop_
_entity_poly.entity_id
_entity_poly.type
_entity_poly.pdbx_seq_one_letter_code
_entity_poly.pdbx_strand_id
1 'polypeptide(L)'
;MSTDTLDDIFLTLQACMLCVLEEDGGNHYKLPHLGKAKLRKTNTLPRVLQCDAALYQRAISVLQQSHHGSVLLFGRVSWCDEAKLAIGEQNRVKRQCIVPS
;
A
#
# COMPACT_ATOMS: atom_id res chain seq x y z
N MET A 1 -4.68 -21.18 24.16
CA MET A 1 -3.60 -20.54 23.36
C MET A 1 -2.76 -19.69 24.30
N SER A 2 -1.43 -19.84 24.30
CA SER A 2 -0.55 -19.02 25.13
C SER A 2 -0.22 -17.69 24.45
N THR A 3 0.29 -16.72 25.22
CA THR A 3 0.75 -15.42 24.71
C THR A 3 1.86 -15.60 23.67
N ASP A 4 2.82 -16.50 23.92
CA ASP A 4 3.91 -16.79 22.98
C ASP A 4 3.39 -17.32 21.63
N THR A 5 2.34 -18.14 21.65
CA THR A 5 1.72 -18.64 20.42
C THR A 5 1.06 -17.51 19.64
N LEU A 6 0.40 -16.57 20.31
CA LEU A 6 -0.20 -15.41 19.65
C LEU A 6 0.87 -14.52 19.01
N ASP A 7 1.94 -14.21 19.75
CA ASP A 7 3.07 -13.42 19.23
C ASP A 7 3.70 -14.11 18.01
N ASP A 8 3.86 -15.42 18.06
CA ASP A 8 4.40 -16.19 16.95
C ASP A 8 3.51 -16.14 15.71
N ILE A 9 2.18 -16.12 15.88
CA ILE A 9 1.21 -15.99 14.79
C ILE A 9 1.26 -14.58 14.21
N PHE A 10 1.19 -13.54 15.05
CA PHE A 10 1.20 -12.15 14.60
C PHE A 10 2.49 -11.81 13.83
N LEU A 11 3.65 -12.26 14.31
CA LEU A 11 4.92 -12.03 13.60
C LEU A 11 4.99 -12.77 12.27
N THR A 12 4.42 -13.97 12.19
CA THR A 12 4.35 -14.70 10.92
C THR A 12 3.43 -13.99 9.94
N LEU A 13 2.27 -13.51 10.41
CA LEU A 13 1.34 -12.77 9.57
C LEU A 13 1.98 -11.48 9.02
N GLN A 14 2.65 -10.71 9.88
CA GLN A 14 3.39 -9.52 9.46
C GLN A 14 4.46 -9.85 8.42
N ALA A 15 5.21 -10.93 8.62
CA ALA A 15 6.25 -11.35 7.67
C ALA A 15 5.63 -11.76 6.32
N CYS A 16 4.52 -12.49 6.33
CA CYS A 16 3.79 -12.83 5.11
C CYS A 16 3.29 -11.57 4.39
N MET A 17 2.77 -10.58 5.11
CA MET A 17 2.34 -9.30 4.51
C MET A 17 3.51 -8.58 3.83
N LEU A 18 4.70 -8.58 4.42
CA LEU A 18 5.90 -8.02 3.77
C LEU A 18 6.24 -8.77 2.48
N CYS A 19 6.21 -10.10 2.49
CA CYS A 19 6.44 -10.90 1.28
C CYS A 19 5.38 -10.64 0.19
N VAL A 20 4.11 -10.46 0.57
CA VAL A 20 3.06 -10.08 -0.38
C VAL A 20 3.34 -8.72 -1.03
N LEU A 21 3.84 -7.75 -0.26
CA LEU A 21 4.25 -6.45 -0.82
C LEU A 21 5.48 -6.58 -1.73
N GLU A 22 6.39 -7.50 -1.43
CA GLU A 22 7.56 -7.79 -2.26
C GLU A 22 7.18 -8.40 -3.61
N GLU A 23 6.16 -9.26 -3.61
CA GLU A 23 5.62 -9.96 -4.78
C GLU A 23 4.48 -9.18 -5.49
N ASP A 24 4.37 -7.87 -5.25
CA ASP A 24 3.38 -6.98 -5.86
C ASP A 24 1.91 -7.48 -5.72
N GLY A 25 1.60 -8.10 -4.57
CA GLY A 25 0.30 -8.69 -4.27
C GLY A 25 0.18 -10.19 -4.59
N GLY A 26 1.23 -10.79 -5.15
CA GLY A 26 1.32 -12.21 -5.44
C GLY A 26 1.57 -13.09 -4.21
N ASN A 27 1.32 -14.40 -4.38
CA ASN A 27 1.55 -15.41 -3.34
C ASN A 27 2.81 -16.26 -3.61
N HIS A 28 3.67 -15.83 -4.53
CA HIS A 28 4.83 -16.58 -4.99
C HIS A 28 6.04 -16.42 -4.05
N TYR A 29 5.82 -16.54 -2.75
CA TYR A 29 6.86 -16.43 -1.74
C TYR A 29 6.97 -17.70 -0.90
N LYS A 30 8.18 -17.95 -0.39
CA LYS A 30 8.39 -19.00 0.61
C LYS A 30 7.91 -18.49 1.96
N LEU A 31 7.37 -19.39 2.78
CA LEU A 31 6.93 -19.02 4.12
C LEU A 31 8.12 -18.43 4.92
N PRO A 32 8.01 -17.22 5.50
CA PRO A 32 9.12 -16.58 6.16
C PRO A 32 9.46 -17.25 7.50
N HIS A 33 10.69 -17.75 7.60
CA HIS A 33 11.20 -18.43 8.80
C HIS A 33 12.01 -17.47 9.69
N LEU A 34 11.34 -16.73 10.57
CA LEU A 34 11.95 -15.71 11.45
C LEU A 34 12.86 -16.26 12.57
N GLY A 35 12.88 -17.57 12.80
CA GLY A 35 13.65 -18.15 13.92
C GLY A 35 13.18 -17.67 15.30
N LYS A 36 11.87 -17.47 15.46
CA LYS A 36 11.23 -16.83 16.63
C LYS A 36 11.67 -17.42 17.98
N ALA A 37 11.80 -18.75 18.06
CA ALA A 37 12.29 -19.44 19.26
C ALA A 37 13.73 -19.01 19.64
N LYS A 38 14.61 -18.82 18.66
CA LYS A 38 16.00 -18.36 18.89
C LYS A 38 16.02 -16.89 19.33
N LEU A 39 15.22 -16.05 18.70
CA LEU A 39 15.10 -14.62 19.05
C LEU A 39 14.51 -14.43 20.46
N ARG A 40 13.49 -15.22 20.83
CA ARG A 40 12.89 -15.20 22.17
C ARG A 40 13.90 -15.61 23.25
N LYS A 41 14.68 -16.67 23.01
CA LYS A 41 15.75 -17.11 23.93
C LYS A 41 16.82 -16.05 24.17
N THR A 42 17.09 -15.21 23.17
CA THR A 42 18.08 -14.13 23.26
C THR A 42 17.45 -12.79 23.68
N ASN A 43 16.16 -12.75 23.99
CA ASN A 43 15.39 -11.53 24.28
C ASN A 43 15.49 -10.45 23.18
N THR A 44 15.64 -10.87 21.93
CA THR A 44 15.73 -9.99 20.75
C THR A 44 14.55 -10.14 19.79
N LEU A 45 13.49 -10.81 20.21
CA LEU A 45 12.28 -10.99 19.38
C LEU A 45 11.59 -9.63 19.16
N PRO A 46 11.49 -9.13 17.92
CA PRO A 46 10.77 -7.90 17.66
C PRO A 46 9.26 -8.11 17.91
N ARG A 47 8.58 -7.05 18.34
CA ARG A 47 7.10 -7.05 18.46
C ARG A 47 6.42 -6.73 17.12
N VAL A 48 7.08 -5.91 16.30
CA VAL A 48 6.59 -5.42 15.02
C VAL A 48 7.74 -5.50 14.01
N LEU A 49 7.44 -5.99 12.81
CA LEU A 49 8.39 -5.97 11.69
C LEU A 49 8.31 -4.63 10.96
N GLN A 50 9.47 -4.12 10.56
CA GLN A 50 9.55 -2.87 9.82
C GLN A 50 9.22 -3.11 8.34
N CYS A 51 8.38 -2.25 7.78
CA CYS A 51 8.18 -2.17 6.33
C CYS A 51 9.05 -1.04 5.79
N ASP A 52 9.85 -1.33 4.77
CA ASP A 52 10.63 -0.31 4.10
C ASP A 52 9.71 0.70 3.39
N ALA A 53 10.07 1.98 3.44
CA ALA A 53 9.25 3.04 2.87
C ALA A 53 9.20 2.95 1.33
N ALA A 54 10.28 2.53 0.68
CA ALA A 54 10.30 2.37 -0.77
C ALA A 54 9.46 1.16 -1.20
N LEU A 55 9.51 0.06 -0.43
CA LEU A 55 8.63 -1.10 -0.63
C LEU A 55 7.15 -0.71 -0.55
N TYR A 56 6.76 0.02 0.50
CA TYR A 56 5.39 0.51 0.66
C TYR A 56 4.97 1.37 -0.52
N GLN A 57 5.82 2.30 -0.95
CA GLN A 57 5.49 3.22 -2.03
C GLN A 57 5.39 2.54 -3.39
N ARG A 58 6.19 1.49 -3.62
CA ARG A 58 6.05 0.62 -4.79
C ARG A 58 4.69 -0.08 -4.79
N ALA A 59 4.31 -0.70 -3.68
CA ALA A 59 3.03 -1.41 -3.57
C ALA A 59 1.82 -0.48 -3.83
N ILE A 60 1.85 0.74 -3.28
CA ILE A 60 0.84 1.77 -3.57
C ILE A 60 0.79 2.10 -5.06
N SER A 61 1.95 2.24 -5.71
CA SER A 61 2.03 2.55 -7.15
C SER A 61 1.41 1.44 -8.00
N VAL A 62 1.65 0.17 -7.66
CA VAL A 62 1.05 -1.00 -8.34
C VAL A 62 -0.48 -1.03 -8.17
N LEU A 63 -0.96 -0.77 -6.95
CA LEU A 63 -2.39 -0.69 -6.66
C LEU A 63 -3.09 0.43 -7.45
N GLN A 64 -2.42 1.57 -7.63
CA GLN A 64 -2.96 2.69 -8.42
C GLN A 64 -3.06 2.37 -9.92
N GLN A 65 -2.10 1.62 -10.48
CA GLN A 65 -2.05 1.28 -11.91
C GLN A 65 -3.12 0.25 -12.32
N SER A 66 -3.49 -0.63 -11.39
CA SER A 66 -4.32 -1.79 -11.70
C SER A 66 -5.84 -1.49 -11.79
N HIS A 67 -6.25 -0.22 -11.74
CA HIS A 67 -7.66 0.23 -11.87
C HIS A 67 -8.66 -0.51 -10.94
N HIS A 68 -8.19 -1.18 -9.89
CA HIS A 68 -9.04 -1.91 -8.94
C HIS A 68 -9.60 -0.98 -7.86
N GLY A 69 -10.47 -0.04 -8.25
CA GLY A 69 -11.55 0.59 -7.46
C GLY A 69 -11.30 1.16 -6.05
N SER A 70 -10.11 1.06 -5.48
CA SER A 70 -9.80 1.36 -4.08
C SER A 70 -8.75 2.45 -3.91
N VAL A 71 -8.40 3.15 -5.00
CA VAL A 71 -7.55 4.35 -5.00
C VAL A 71 -7.99 5.37 -3.93
N LEU A 72 -9.27 5.38 -3.57
CA LEU A 72 -9.87 6.25 -2.56
C LEU A 72 -9.53 5.88 -1.09
N LEU A 73 -9.00 4.69 -0.80
CA LEU A 73 -8.70 4.23 0.57
C LEU A 73 -7.26 4.49 1.02
N PHE A 74 -6.31 4.55 0.08
CA PHE A 74 -4.88 4.78 0.38
C PHE A 74 -4.26 5.98 -0.33
N GLY A 75 -5.00 6.63 -1.24
CA GLY A 75 -4.60 7.92 -1.77
C GLY A 75 -4.66 8.98 -0.67
N ARG A 76 -3.50 9.45 -0.17
CA ARG A 76 -3.41 10.85 0.23
C ARG A 76 -3.65 11.66 -1.04
N VAL A 77 -4.91 11.97 -1.33
CA VAL A 77 -5.24 13.10 -2.17
C VAL A 77 -4.65 14.29 -1.43
N SER A 78 -3.49 14.77 -1.88
CA SER A 78 -3.10 16.12 -1.55
C SER A 78 -4.25 16.99 -2.02
N TRP A 79 -4.85 17.74 -1.10
CA TRP A 79 -5.93 18.70 -1.36
C TRP A 79 -5.69 19.63 -2.58
N CYS A 80 -4.45 19.68 -3.08
CA CYS A 80 -4.04 20.44 -4.26
C CYS A 80 -4.37 19.77 -5.61
N ASP A 81 -4.63 18.47 -5.69
CA ASP A 81 -4.87 17.79 -6.98
C ASP A 81 -6.34 17.86 -7.43
N GLU A 82 -7.28 17.95 -6.49
CA GLU A 82 -8.71 18.22 -6.75
C GLU A 82 -8.91 19.56 -7.49
N ALA A 83 -8.05 20.54 -7.19
CA ALA A 83 -8.10 21.86 -7.81
C ALA A 83 -7.68 21.86 -9.29
N LYS A 84 -6.90 20.88 -9.76
CA LYS A 84 -6.48 20.81 -11.17
C LYS A 84 -7.52 20.17 -12.08
N LEU A 85 -8.36 19.28 -11.56
CA LEU A 85 -9.47 18.69 -12.31
C LEU A 85 -10.61 19.71 -12.52
N ALA A 86 -10.84 20.60 -11.56
CA ALA A 86 -11.87 21.64 -11.67
C ALA A 86 -11.55 22.75 -12.69
N ILE A 87 -10.28 22.99 -13.02
CA ILE A 87 -9.88 24.08 -13.95
C ILE A 87 -9.94 23.63 -15.42
N GLY A 88 -9.97 22.31 -15.70
CA GLY A 88 -10.03 21.77 -17.07
C GLY A 88 -11.42 21.69 -17.70
N GLU A 89 -12.49 21.63 -16.90
CA GLU A 89 -13.87 21.41 -17.40
C GLU A 89 -14.54 22.72 -17.88
N GLN A 90 -14.11 23.88 -17.38
CA GLN A 90 -14.70 25.18 -17.74
C GLN A 90 -14.39 25.64 -19.18
N ASN A 91 -13.47 24.98 -19.88
CA ASN A 91 -13.05 25.37 -21.23
C ASN A 91 -13.71 24.58 -22.38
N ARG A 92 -14.70 23.71 -22.10
CA ARG A 92 -15.42 22.96 -23.16
C ARG A 92 -16.81 23.52 -23.51
N VAL A 93 -17.35 24.49 -22.77
CA VAL A 93 -18.69 25.08 -23.00
C VAL A 93 -18.65 26.54 -23.52
N LYS A 94 -17.52 27.00 -24.07
CA LYS A 94 -17.42 28.31 -24.75
C LYS A 94 -16.98 28.24 -26.21
N ARG A 95 -17.37 27.17 -26.92
CA ARG A 95 -17.31 27.12 -28.39
C ARG A 95 -18.70 26.83 -28.94
N GLN A 96 -19.59 27.81 -28.87
CA GLN A 96 -20.79 27.84 -29.70
C GLN A 96 -21.18 29.32 -29.92
N CYS A 97 -21.23 29.70 -31.20
CA CYS A 97 -21.72 30.98 -31.75
C CYS A 97 -20.81 32.22 -31.65
N ILE A 98 -19.83 32.30 -32.56
CA ILE A 98 -19.53 33.57 -33.24
C ILE A 98 -19.68 33.29 -34.74
N VAL A 99 -20.74 33.81 -35.35
CA VAL A 99 -20.86 33.92 -36.81
C VAL A 99 -20.30 35.29 -37.25
N PRO A 100 -19.59 35.38 -38.38
CA PRO A 100 -18.89 36.60 -38.78
C PRO A 100 -19.80 37.58 -39.54
N SER A 101 -19.47 38.88 -39.36
CA SER A 101 -19.86 40.12 -40.07
C SER A 101 -21.25 40.24 -40.69
#